data_AF-A0A0W0VVK3-F1
#
_entry.id   AF-A0A0W0VVK3-F1
#
_cell.length_a   1.000
_cell.length_b   1.000
_cell.length_c   1.000
_cell.angle_alpha   90.00
_cell.angle_beta   90.00
_cell.angle_gamma   90.00
#
_symmetry.space_group_name_H-M   'P 1'
#
loop_
_entity.id
_entity.type
_entity.pdbx_description
1 polymer ?
#
loop_
_entity_poly.entity_id
_entity_poly.type
_entity_poly.pdbx_seq_one_letter_code
_entity_poly.pdbx_strand_id
1 'polypeptide(L)'
;MKKIPGCLLFFFLHTALAHNSIACSNWPAWIQPVCHRLYQIWTEGNNELYLSGYAWHNRFVYPKTRIKRFNEQAWGGGLGKGLFDGRGNWRGLFAIAFLDSHKNVEPAIGYAFLKVMSLSEQVRFGVGYSVLVTARPDILHGIPFPGAIPWVSINFNKVSIAATYIPGGSHSGNVLFMLGKWSFDFF
;
A
#
# COMPACT_ATOMS: atom_id res chain seq x y z
N MET A 1 -3.76 4.76 59.03
CA MET A 1 -3.02 3.48 58.90
C MET A 1 -3.57 2.70 57.72
N LYS A 2 -2.69 2.43 56.74
CA LYS A 2 -2.87 1.60 55.54
C LYS A 2 -3.52 0.25 55.87
N LYS A 3 -4.42 -0.25 55.01
CA LYS A 3 -4.24 -1.46 54.16
C LYS A 3 -5.27 -1.49 53.01
N ILE A 4 -4.75 -1.60 51.79
CA ILE A 4 -5.45 -1.94 50.54
C ILE A 4 -5.25 -3.44 50.31
N PRO A 5 -6.28 -4.19 49.95
CA PRO A 5 -6.14 -5.24 48.95
C PRO A 5 -7.33 -5.20 47.97
N GLY A 6 -7.27 -5.59 46.72
CA GLY A 6 -6.24 -6.25 45.94
C GLY A 6 -6.64 -6.10 44.47
N CYS A 7 -5.61 -5.99 43.65
CA CYS A 7 -5.68 -5.82 42.21
C CYS A 7 -6.19 -7.11 41.55
N LEU A 8 -7.33 -7.05 40.83
CA LEU A 8 -7.72 -8.09 39.87
C LEU A 8 -7.53 -7.50 38.46
N LEU A 9 -6.29 -7.61 37.97
CA LEU A 9 -5.95 -7.35 36.58
C LEU A 9 -6.44 -8.56 35.76
N PHE A 10 -7.60 -8.43 35.13
CA PHE A 10 -7.99 -9.33 34.05
C PHE A 10 -7.09 -9.07 32.84
N PHE A 11 -6.03 -9.86 32.70
CA PHE A 11 -5.32 -9.98 31.43
C PHE A 11 -6.22 -10.69 30.43
N PHE A 12 -7.00 -9.92 29.65
CA PHE A 12 -7.57 -10.42 28.41
C PHE A 12 -6.43 -10.60 27.40
N LEU A 13 -5.79 -11.77 27.39
CA LEU A 13 -5.11 -12.26 26.19
C LEU A 13 -6.20 -12.51 25.14
N HIS A 14 -6.51 -11.50 24.34
CA HIS A 14 -7.10 -11.75 23.02
C HIS A 14 -5.98 -12.30 22.15
N THR A 15 -5.70 -13.60 22.27
CA THR A 15 -5.15 -14.35 21.16
C THR A 15 -6.21 -14.29 20.08
N ALA A 16 -6.07 -13.34 19.16
CA ALA A 16 -6.76 -13.42 17.88
C ALA A 16 -6.37 -14.79 17.31
N LEU A 17 -7.32 -15.72 17.33
CA LEU A 17 -7.18 -17.02 16.70
C LEU A 17 -6.85 -16.73 15.23
N ALA A 18 -5.58 -16.88 14.87
CA ALA A 18 -5.20 -16.97 13.48
C ALA A 18 -5.98 -18.17 12.95
N HIS A 19 -6.96 -17.91 12.08
CA HIS A 19 -7.65 -18.96 11.38
C HIS A 19 -6.55 -19.78 10.69
N ASN A 20 -6.33 -21.03 11.14
CA ASN A 20 -5.41 -21.96 10.51
C ASN A 20 -5.98 -22.27 9.12
N SER A 21 -5.71 -21.39 8.16
CA SER A 21 -6.02 -21.66 6.76
C SER A 21 -5.15 -22.83 6.33
N ILE A 22 -5.79 -23.94 5.94
CA ILE A 22 -5.11 -25.12 5.39
C ILE A 22 -4.12 -24.71 4.29
N ALA A 23 -4.45 -23.64 3.55
CA ALA A 23 -3.63 -23.01 2.52
C ALA A 23 -2.21 -22.62 2.97
N CYS A 24 -2.01 -22.23 4.24
CA CYS A 24 -0.71 -21.77 4.75
C CYS A 24 0.05 -22.82 5.57
N SER A 25 -0.54 -23.99 5.81
CA SER A 25 0.02 -25.04 6.68
C SER A 25 1.39 -25.57 6.20
N ASN A 26 1.62 -25.61 4.89
CA ASN A 26 2.86 -26.10 4.28
C ASN A 26 3.99 -25.05 4.25
N TRP A 27 3.74 -23.81 4.66
CA TRP A 27 4.76 -22.77 4.69
C TRP A 27 5.69 -22.95 5.89
N PRO A 28 6.99 -22.64 5.78
CA PRO A 28 7.89 -22.58 6.93
C PRO A 28 7.31 -21.67 8.03
N ALA A 29 7.40 -22.11 9.29
CA ALA A 29 6.76 -21.44 10.44
C ALA A 29 7.09 -19.94 10.55
N TRP A 30 8.30 -19.54 10.15
CA TRP A 30 8.76 -18.15 10.20
C TRP A 30 8.12 -17.23 9.14
N ILE A 31 7.58 -17.78 8.03
CA ILE A 31 6.83 -17.02 7.00
C ILE A 31 5.33 -17.29 7.00
N GLN A 32 4.84 -18.28 7.76
CA GLN A 32 3.39 -18.51 7.92
C GLN A 32 2.59 -17.25 8.26
N PRO A 33 3.06 -16.34 9.15
CA PRO A 33 2.33 -15.10 9.43
C PRO A 33 2.13 -14.21 8.21
N VAL A 34 3.08 -14.22 7.26
CA VAL A 34 2.95 -13.51 5.99
C VAL A 34 1.86 -14.15 5.14
N CYS A 35 1.91 -15.48 4.95
CA CYS A 35 0.88 -16.20 4.20
C CYS A 35 -0.52 -15.96 4.79
N HIS A 36 -0.69 -16.11 6.10
CA HIS A 36 -1.97 -15.86 6.76
C HIS A 36 -2.44 -14.43 6.55
N ARG A 37 -1.54 -13.45 6.59
CA ARG A 37 -1.91 -12.05 6.33
C ARG A 37 -2.35 -11.82 4.89
N LEU A 38 -1.63 -12.35 3.91
CA LEU A 38 -1.97 -12.22 2.50
C LEU A 38 -3.32 -12.91 2.22
N TYR A 39 -3.50 -14.12 2.75
CA TYR A 39 -4.74 -14.87 2.66
C TYR A 39 -5.92 -14.09 3.26
N GLN A 40 -5.74 -13.54 4.47
CA GLN A 40 -6.78 -12.73 5.12
C GLN A 40 -7.20 -11.54 4.26
N ILE A 41 -6.25 -10.77 3.72
CA ILE A 41 -6.58 -9.63 2.85
C ILE A 41 -7.31 -10.09 1.60
N TRP A 42 -6.89 -11.22 1.02
CA TRP A 42 -7.51 -11.78 -0.17
C TRP A 42 -8.95 -12.23 0.05
N THR A 43 -9.24 -12.90 1.17
CA THR A 43 -10.55 -13.49 1.45
C THR A 43 -11.52 -12.54 2.15
N GLU A 44 -11.03 -11.71 3.07
CA GLU A 44 -11.85 -10.83 3.92
C GLU A 44 -11.80 -9.36 3.49
N GLY A 45 -10.83 -8.97 2.66
CA GLY A 45 -10.71 -7.59 2.20
C GLY A 45 -11.82 -7.18 1.22
N ASN A 46 -12.14 -5.90 1.19
CA ASN A 46 -13.01 -5.30 0.18
C ASN A 46 -12.29 -5.25 -1.16
N ASN A 47 -13.02 -5.28 -2.27
CA ASN A 47 -12.42 -5.09 -3.58
C ASN A 47 -12.09 -3.61 -3.78
N GLU A 48 -10.98 -3.34 -4.46
CA GLU A 48 -10.51 -1.97 -4.67
C GLU A 48 -10.17 -1.74 -6.14
N LEU A 49 -10.67 -0.63 -6.69
CA LEU A 49 -10.28 -0.10 -7.99
C LEU A 49 -9.27 1.02 -7.77
N TYR A 50 -8.16 0.96 -8.48
CA TYR A 50 -7.12 1.98 -8.48
C TYR A 50 -7.10 2.72 -9.82
N LEU A 51 -6.94 4.03 -9.75
CA LEU A 51 -6.79 4.89 -10.92
C LEU A 51 -5.64 5.87 -10.67
N SER A 52 -4.61 5.83 -11.50
CA SER A 52 -3.51 6.80 -11.45
C SER A 52 -3.65 7.84 -12.56
N GLY A 53 -2.95 8.96 -12.40
CA GLY A 53 -2.98 10.01 -13.43
C GLY A 53 -1.93 11.10 -13.27
N TYR A 54 -1.22 11.15 -12.14
CA TYR A 54 -0.26 12.22 -11.88
C TYR A 54 1.02 11.69 -11.26
N ALA A 55 2.14 12.09 -11.87
CA ALA A 55 3.46 11.98 -11.31
C ALA A 55 4.13 13.35 -11.32
N TRP A 56 5.03 13.58 -10.36
CA TRP A 56 5.81 14.80 -10.28
C TRP A 56 7.27 14.47 -10.00
N HIS A 57 8.15 14.88 -10.92
CA HIS A 57 9.59 14.73 -10.75
C HIS A 57 10.13 15.86 -9.87
N ASN A 58 10.97 15.54 -8.89
CA ASN A 58 11.48 16.55 -7.97
C ASN A 58 12.26 17.65 -8.69
N ARG A 59 11.75 18.89 -8.62
CA ARG A 59 12.32 20.07 -9.31
C ARG A 59 13.67 20.51 -8.76
N PHE A 60 14.03 20.06 -7.56
CA PHE A 60 15.35 20.28 -6.96
C PHE A 60 16.40 19.26 -7.44
N VAL A 61 15.96 18.12 -7.98
CA VAL A 61 16.83 17.04 -8.43
C VAL A 61 16.98 17.03 -9.95
N TYR A 62 15.89 17.29 -10.67
CA TYR A 62 15.87 17.23 -12.13
C TYR A 62 15.87 18.63 -12.77
N PRO A 63 16.75 18.89 -13.76
CA PRO A 63 16.73 20.16 -14.48
C PRO A 63 15.48 20.26 -15.35
N LYS A 64 15.00 21.51 -15.56
CA LYS A 64 13.81 21.80 -16.38
C LYS A 64 13.85 21.17 -17.77
N THR A 65 15.04 21.10 -18.39
CA THR A 65 15.24 20.48 -19.70
C THR A 65 14.93 18.98 -19.72
N ARG A 66 15.22 18.27 -18.62
CA ARG A 66 14.91 16.86 -18.48
C ARG A 66 13.43 16.64 -18.17
N ILE A 67 12.88 17.44 -17.25
CA ILE A 67 11.45 17.36 -16.87
C ILE A 67 10.53 17.53 -18.09
N LYS A 68 10.85 18.45 -19.01
CA LYS A 68 10.09 18.65 -20.25
C LYS A 68 10.00 17.41 -21.15
N ARG A 69 10.91 16.45 -20.99
CA ARG A 69 10.91 15.18 -21.74
C ARG A 69 10.16 14.07 -21.02
N PHE A 70 9.91 14.21 -19.72
CA PHE A 70 9.23 13.22 -18.93
C PHE A 70 7.72 13.33 -19.05
N ASN A 71 7.07 12.17 -19.07
CA ASN A 71 5.65 12.04 -18.86
C ASN A 71 5.32 12.21 -17.36
N GLU A 72 4.46 13.18 -17.06
CA GLU A 72 3.90 13.39 -15.71
C GLU A 72 2.41 13.04 -15.65
N GLN A 73 1.84 12.64 -16.79
CA GLN A 73 0.50 12.09 -16.89
C GLN A 73 0.60 10.56 -16.76
N ALA A 74 0.79 10.11 -15.52
CA ALA A 74 0.99 8.69 -15.21
C ALA A 74 -0.35 7.93 -15.20
N TRP A 75 -1.09 8.01 -16.32
CA TRP A 75 -2.38 7.36 -16.51
C TRP A 75 -2.24 5.85 -16.42
N GLY A 76 -3.18 5.25 -15.71
CA GLY A 76 -3.15 3.83 -15.43
C GLY A 76 -4.20 3.46 -14.39
N GLY A 77 -4.15 2.21 -13.97
CA GLY A 77 -5.06 1.70 -12.97
C GLY A 77 -4.87 0.22 -12.74
N GLY A 78 -5.77 -0.33 -11.95
CA GLY A 78 -5.77 -1.76 -11.65
C GLY A 78 -6.68 -2.10 -10.49
N LEU A 79 -6.46 -3.28 -9.94
CA LEU A 79 -7.35 -3.87 -8.95
C LEU A 79 -6.58 -4.27 -7.71
N GLY A 80 -7.31 -4.44 -6.61
CA GLY A 80 -6.74 -4.98 -5.39
C GLY A 80 -7.78 -5.32 -4.34
N LYS A 81 -7.24 -5.55 -3.14
CA LYS A 81 -7.98 -5.95 -1.96
C LYS A 81 -7.51 -5.10 -0.79
N GLY A 82 -8.44 -4.52 -0.03
CA GLY A 82 -8.12 -3.68 1.13
C GLY A 82 -8.86 -4.14 2.39
N LEU A 83 -8.13 -4.22 3.50
CA LEU A 83 -8.65 -4.68 4.80
C LEU A 83 -8.21 -3.73 5.92
N PHE A 84 -9.16 -3.31 6.75
CA PHE A 84 -8.85 -2.70 8.04
C PHE A 84 -8.69 -3.80 9.09
N ASP A 85 -7.53 -3.85 9.75
CA ASP A 85 -7.29 -4.81 10.83
C ASP A 85 -7.99 -4.41 12.13
N GLY A 86 -8.05 -5.31 13.11
CA GLY A 86 -8.72 -5.06 14.40
C GLY A 86 -8.13 -3.90 15.22
N ARG A 87 -7.01 -3.31 14.80
CA ARG A 87 -6.43 -2.09 15.38
C ARG A 87 -6.73 -0.84 14.54
N GLY A 88 -7.60 -0.95 13.55
CA GLY A 88 -7.97 0.11 12.63
C GLY A 88 -6.90 0.47 11.60
N ASN A 89 -5.81 -0.30 11.47
CA ASN A 89 -4.80 -0.03 10.43
C ASN A 89 -5.25 -0.62 9.10
N TRP A 90 -4.93 0.05 8.01
CA TRP A 90 -5.26 -0.44 6.67
C TRP A 90 -4.11 -1.28 6.10
N ARG A 91 -4.47 -2.35 5.40
CA ARG A 91 -3.57 -3.22 4.64
C ARG A 91 -4.18 -3.49 3.29
N GLY A 92 -3.36 -3.59 2.26
CA GLY A 92 -3.87 -3.91 0.94
C GLY A 92 -2.90 -4.66 0.06
N LEU A 93 -3.48 -5.41 -0.88
CA LEU A 93 -2.81 -6.00 -2.02
C LEU A 93 -3.27 -5.26 -3.26
N PHE A 94 -2.37 -4.92 -4.16
CA PHE A 94 -2.71 -4.24 -5.40
C PHE A 94 -1.92 -4.83 -6.56
N ALA A 95 -2.52 -4.78 -7.74
CA ALA A 95 -1.88 -4.98 -9.03
C ALA A 95 -2.36 -3.86 -9.95
N ILE A 96 -1.44 -2.99 -10.34
CA ILE A 96 -1.71 -1.81 -11.17
C ILE A 96 -0.75 -1.78 -12.36
N ALA A 97 -1.14 -1.10 -13.42
CA ALA A 97 -0.24 -0.75 -14.52
C ALA A 97 -0.48 0.70 -14.92
N PHE A 98 0.59 1.43 -15.21
CA PHE A 98 0.52 2.86 -15.53
C PHE A 98 1.60 3.27 -16.53
N LEU A 99 1.46 4.45 -17.13
CA LEU A 99 2.48 5.01 -18.01
C LEU A 99 3.63 5.60 -17.19
N ASP A 100 4.85 5.11 -17.43
CA ASP A 100 6.08 5.61 -16.82
C ASP A 100 6.51 6.98 -17.39
N SER A 101 7.68 7.47 -16.95
CA SER A 101 8.27 8.74 -17.40
C SER A 101 8.60 8.78 -18.90
N HIS A 102 8.73 7.63 -19.56
CA HIS A 102 8.98 7.46 -20.99
C HIS A 102 7.75 7.01 -21.77
N LYS A 103 6.56 7.00 -21.14
CA LYS A 103 5.27 6.53 -21.68
C LYS A 103 5.23 5.04 -22.01
N ASN A 104 6.10 4.23 -21.39
CA ASN A 104 5.96 2.78 -21.42
C ASN A 104 4.99 2.32 -20.34
N VAL A 105 4.37 1.16 -20.54
CA VAL A 105 3.57 0.52 -19.49
C VAL A 105 4.49 -0.05 -18.42
N GLU A 106 4.32 0.41 -17.18
CA GLU A 106 4.98 -0.10 -15.98
C GLU A 106 3.95 -0.83 -15.10
N PRO A 107 4.03 -2.17 -15.00
CA PRO A 107 3.21 -2.94 -14.06
C PRO A 107 3.83 -2.90 -12.65
N ALA A 108 3.00 -2.79 -11.63
CA ALA A 108 3.40 -2.90 -10.23
C ALA A 108 2.40 -3.77 -9.45
N ILE A 109 2.92 -4.78 -8.75
CA ILE A 109 2.14 -5.64 -7.84
C ILE A 109 2.76 -5.56 -6.45
N GLY A 110 1.96 -5.41 -5.40
CA GLY A 110 2.52 -5.23 -4.08
C GLY A 110 1.55 -5.31 -2.92
N TYR A 111 2.15 -5.17 -1.74
CA TYR A 111 1.49 -5.08 -0.45
C TYR A 111 1.74 -3.70 0.16
N ALA A 112 0.70 -3.10 0.73
CA ALA A 112 0.82 -1.84 1.46
C ALA A 112 0.26 -1.96 2.88
N PHE A 113 0.88 -1.23 3.81
CA PHE A 113 0.44 -1.08 5.20
C PHE A 113 0.38 0.40 5.55
N LEU A 114 -0.73 0.84 6.13
CA LEU A 114 -0.91 2.19 6.64
C LEU A 114 -1.38 2.14 8.09
N LYS A 115 -0.67 2.87 8.95
CA LYS A 115 -1.21 3.29 10.24
C LYS A 115 -2.24 4.39 9.98
N VAL A 116 -3.44 4.21 10.50
CA VAL A 116 -4.58 5.09 10.20
C VAL A 116 -5.01 5.83 11.46
N MET A 117 -5.31 7.11 11.29
CA MET A 117 -5.94 7.97 12.29
C MET A 117 -7.25 8.52 11.73
N SER A 118 -8.31 8.51 12.53
CA SER A 118 -9.58 9.15 12.19
C SER A 118 -9.47 10.65 12.49
N LEU A 119 -9.73 11.48 11.47
CA LEU A 119 -9.81 12.93 11.61
C LEU A 119 -11.24 13.40 11.87
N SER A 120 -12.22 12.63 11.38
CA SER A 120 -13.64 12.77 11.66
C SER A 120 -14.33 11.41 11.50
N GLU A 121 -15.66 11.34 11.64
CA GLU A 121 -16.43 10.11 11.39
C GLU A 121 -16.25 9.57 9.97
N GLN A 122 -16.03 10.44 8.99
CA GLN A 122 -15.96 10.10 7.56
C GLN A 122 -14.55 10.19 6.97
N VAL A 123 -13.64 10.92 7.65
CA VAL A 123 -12.30 11.22 7.13
C VAL A 123 -11.25 10.48 7.93
N ARG A 124 -10.42 9.71 7.22
CA ARG A 124 -9.28 8.99 7.79
C ARG A 124 -8.00 9.38 7.07
N PHE A 125 -6.93 9.58 7.82
CA PHE A 125 -5.59 9.78 7.29
C PHE A 125 -4.74 8.54 7.57
N GLY A 126 -3.98 8.10 6.57
CA GLY A 126 -3.12 6.92 6.63
C GLY A 126 -1.69 7.25 6.23
N VAL A 127 -0.72 6.70 6.97
CA VAL A 127 0.71 6.79 6.66
C VAL A 127 1.39 5.46 6.90
N GLY A 128 2.29 5.07 6.00
CA GLY A 128 3.06 3.84 6.12
C GLY A 128 3.90 3.58 4.88
N TYR A 129 3.86 2.36 4.37
CA TYR A 129 4.76 1.90 3.31
C TYR A 129 4.09 0.88 2.40
N SER A 130 4.70 0.70 1.24
CA SER A 130 4.42 -0.37 0.29
C SER A 130 5.70 -1.12 -0.04
N VAL A 131 5.60 -2.43 -0.17
CA VAL A 131 6.61 -3.29 -0.80
C VAL A 131 6.00 -3.90 -2.06
N LEU A 132 6.72 -3.82 -3.16
CA LEU A 132 6.19 -4.18 -4.47
C LEU A 132 7.26 -4.81 -5.35
N VAL A 133 6.81 -5.44 -6.42
CA VAL A 133 7.61 -5.79 -7.57
C VAL A 133 7.08 -4.98 -8.75
N THR A 134 7.98 -4.34 -9.48
CA THR A 134 7.69 -3.61 -10.71
C THR A 134 8.67 -4.01 -11.81
N ALA A 135 8.36 -3.68 -13.05
CA ALA A 135 9.23 -3.93 -14.19
C ALA A 135 9.16 -2.74 -15.15
N ARG A 136 10.31 -2.39 -15.73
CA ARG A 136 10.37 -1.32 -16.73
C ARG A 136 11.32 -1.68 -17.85
N PRO A 137 11.02 -1.39 -19.12
CA PRO A 137 11.90 -1.74 -20.24
C PRO A 137 13.25 -1.00 -20.17
N ASP A 138 13.28 0.20 -19.59
CA ASP A 138 14.48 1.02 -19.45
C ASP A 138 15.27 0.73 -18.16
N ILE A 139 14.78 -0.14 -17.27
CA ILE A 139 15.47 -0.57 -16.05
C ILE A 139 15.62 -2.10 -16.06
N LEU A 140 16.87 -2.58 -15.96
CA LEU A 140 17.17 -4.03 -15.99
C LEU A 140 16.54 -4.75 -17.21
N HIS A 141 16.34 -4.03 -18.32
CA HIS A 141 15.75 -4.57 -19.55
C HIS A 141 14.40 -5.28 -19.35
N GLY A 142 13.56 -4.79 -18.43
CA GLY A 142 12.24 -5.38 -18.16
C GLY A 142 12.23 -6.55 -17.18
N ILE A 143 13.39 -6.95 -16.63
CA ILE A 143 13.45 -7.94 -15.55
C ILE A 143 12.77 -7.34 -14.30
N PRO A 144 11.76 -8.01 -13.71
CA PRO A 144 11.08 -7.49 -12.52
C PRO A 144 12.04 -7.32 -11.34
N PHE A 145 11.89 -6.22 -10.61
CA PHE A 145 12.72 -5.88 -9.46
C PHE A 145 11.88 -5.42 -8.26
N PRO A 146 12.36 -5.67 -7.03
CA PRO A 146 11.64 -5.26 -5.83
C PRO A 146 11.78 -3.75 -5.57
N GLY A 147 10.78 -3.18 -4.92
CA GLY A 147 10.78 -1.81 -4.44
C GLY A 147 10.13 -1.70 -3.06
N ALA A 148 10.56 -0.70 -2.29
CA ALA A 148 9.93 -0.31 -1.03
C ALA A 148 9.77 1.21 -1.02
N ILE A 149 8.54 1.68 -0.84
CA ILE A 149 8.20 3.10 -0.99
C ILE A 149 7.29 3.57 0.16
N PRO A 150 7.45 4.81 0.67
CA PRO A 150 6.49 5.41 1.59
C PRO A 150 5.12 5.55 0.93
N TRP A 151 4.05 5.41 1.68
CA TRP A 151 2.69 5.54 1.19
C TRP A 151 1.86 6.36 2.17
N VAL A 152 1.12 7.33 1.64
CA VAL A 152 0.16 8.13 2.40
C VAL A 152 -1.20 8.10 1.72
N SER A 153 -2.27 8.25 2.50
CA SER A 153 -3.62 8.36 1.95
C SER A 153 -4.53 9.21 2.81
N ILE A 154 -5.45 9.90 2.16
CA ILE A 154 -6.66 10.43 2.80
C ILE A 154 -7.86 9.67 2.25
N ASN A 155 -8.69 9.15 3.15
CA ASN A 155 -9.86 8.35 2.84
C ASN A 155 -11.12 9.11 3.29
N PHE A 156 -12.10 9.13 2.39
CA PHE A 156 -13.45 9.65 2.57
C PHE A 156 -14.41 8.49 2.30
N ASN A 157 -14.85 7.82 3.36
CA ASN A 157 -15.67 6.60 3.28
C ASN A 157 -15.05 5.52 2.36
N LYS A 158 -15.64 5.29 1.18
CA LYS A 158 -15.21 4.29 0.19
C LYS A 158 -14.17 4.82 -0.81
N VAL A 159 -13.90 6.13 -0.83
CA VAL A 159 -12.97 6.74 -1.78
C VAL A 159 -11.70 7.19 -1.06
N SER A 160 -10.55 7.09 -1.70
CA SER A 160 -9.29 7.60 -1.17
C SER A 160 -8.44 8.24 -2.23
N ILE A 161 -7.70 9.27 -1.83
CA ILE A 161 -6.57 9.78 -2.60
C ILE A 161 -5.32 9.30 -1.88
N ALA A 162 -4.43 8.66 -2.62
CA ALA A 162 -3.16 8.16 -2.13
C ALA A 162 -1.99 8.75 -2.90
N ALA A 163 -0.86 8.84 -2.23
CA ALA A 163 0.39 9.25 -2.83
C ALA A 163 1.56 8.44 -2.28
N THR A 164 2.56 8.25 -3.13
CA THR A 164 3.83 7.63 -2.77
C THR A 164 4.98 8.44 -3.32
N TYR A 165 6.11 8.41 -2.63
CA TYR A 165 7.34 9.05 -3.09
C TYR A 165 8.39 7.99 -3.37
N ILE A 166 8.79 7.85 -4.63
CA ILE A 166 9.79 6.88 -5.06
C ILE A 166 11.17 7.49 -4.79
N PRO A 167 11.94 6.99 -3.80
CA PRO A 167 13.27 7.51 -3.51
C PRO A 167 14.24 7.16 -4.65
N GLY A 168 15.28 7.95 -4.81
CA GLY A 168 16.32 7.65 -5.80
C GLY A 168 17.37 8.75 -5.93
N GLY A 169 18.09 8.73 -7.05
CA GLY A 169 19.13 9.70 -7.37
C GLY A 169 18.73 10.66 -8.49
N SER A 170 19.73 11.27 -9.12
CA SER A 170 19.53 12.20 -10.24
C SER A 170 19.21 11.53 -11.57
N HIS A 171 19.19 10.19 -11.63
CA HIS A 171 18.94 9.43 -12.86
C HIS A 171 17.63 8.62 -12.82
N SER A 172 17.23 8.16 -11.64
CA SER A 172 16.00 7.40 -11.40
C SER A 172 15.48 7.71 -10.00
N GLY A 173 14.15 7.67 -9.83
CA GLY A 173 13.46 8.03 -8.58
C GLY A 173 13.35 9.54 -8.36
N ASN A 174 13.17 9.97 -7.11
CA ASN A 174 12.75 11.32 -6.74
C ASN A 174 11.44 11.74 -7.43
N VAL A 175 10.45 10.86 -7.40
CA VAL A 175 9.16 11.06 -8.05
C VAL A 175 8.04 10.90 -7.04
N LEU A 176 7.15 11.90 -6.95
CA LEU A 176 5.85 11.75 -6.31
C LEU A 176 4.90 11.11 -7.32
N PHE A 177 4.16 10.08 -6.90
CA PHE A 177 3.14 9.42 -7.71
C PHE A 177 1.81 9.43 -6.96
N MET A 178 0.72 9.77 -7.65
CA MET A 178 -0.62 9.91 -7.06
C MET A 178 -1.62 9.00 -7.75
N LEU A 179 -2.53 8.47 -6.93
CA LEU A 179 -3.60 7.58 -7.37
C LEU A 179 -4.87 7.76 -6.53
N GLY A 180 -6.01 7.63 -7.19
CA GLY A 180 -7.31 7.44 -6.57
C GLY A 180 -7.58 5.97 -6.31
N LYS A 181 -8.36 5.70 -5.27
CA LYS A 181 -8.79 4.36 -4.88
C LYS A 181 -10.27 4.37 -4.52
N TRP A 182 -11.01 3.39 -5.00
CA TRP A 182 -12.41 3.18 -4.65
C TRP A 182 -12.62 1.76 -4.14
N SER A 183 -13.10 1.63 -2.91
CA SER A 183 -13.40 0.34 -2.27
C SER A 183 -14.88 -0.01 -2.45
N PHE A 184 -15.18 -1.24 -2.87
CA PHE A 184 -16.52 -1.71 -3.14
C PHE A 184 -16.68 -3.20 -2.80
N ASP A 185 -17.94 -3.59 -2.60
CA ASP A 185 -18.35 -4.96 -2.28
C ASP A 185 -19.23 -5.44 -3.44
N PHE A 186 -19.03 -6.70 -3.87
CA PHE A 186 -20.01 -7.34 -4.75
C PHE A 186 -21.13 -7.92 -3.86
N PHE A 187 -22.38 -7.68 -4.25
CA PHE A 187 -23.59 -8.10 -3.53
C PHE A 187 -23.67 -9.62 -3.36
#